data_AF-A0A814IPX9-F1
#
_entry.id   AF-A0A814IPX9-F1
#
_cell.length_a   1.000
_cell.length_b   1.000
_cell.length_c   1.000
_cell.angle_alpha   90.00
_cell.angle_beta   90.00
_cell.angle_gamma   90.00
#
_symmetry.space_group_name_H-M   'P 1'
#
loop_
_entity.id
_entity.type
_entity.pdbx_description
1 polymer ?
#
loop_
_entity_poly.entity_id
_entity_poly.type
_entity_poly.pdbx_seq_one_letter_code
_entity_poly.pdbx_strand_id
1 'polypeptide(L)'
;MITAEQNIRAHESQIRRTVQLKRLLPEYELTQEKNLYKCLAIATDLVIWKKNITIIILYRYHTVLLKKLRPIHQKYKEIEENVKEQDQKLILLDDKNFISRIRRTSKIFETTVERQSTLNGTCAIASAFLTYLGPFTYGFRRLMLTVHWIKCIRDRGMTIVFDQISSIKGRIINWQLDPVKENLLQVNKIFILI
;
A
#
# COMPACT_ATOMS: atom_id res chain seq x y z
N MET A 1 1.56 -31.76 -110.39
CA MET A 1 2.87 -31.05 -110.44
C MET A 1 2.85 -29.72 -109.69
N ILE A 2 1.79 -28.90 -109.77
CA ILE A 2 1.69 -27.57 -109.13
C ILE A 2 1.80 -27.60 -107.59
N THR A 3 1.29 -28.66 -106.94
CA THR A 3 1.35 -28.85 -105.48
C THR A 3 2.76 -29.17 -104.95
N ALA A 4 3.61 -29.80 -105.75
CA ALA A 4 4.97 -30.15 -105.33
C ALA A 4 5.89 -28.91 -105.30
N GLU A 5 5.78 -28.01 -106.29
CA GLU A 5 6.58 -26.78 -106.34
C GLU A 5 6.21 -25.79 -105.23
N GLN A 6 4.93 -25.66 -104.89
CA GLN A 6 4.50 -24.83 -103.75
C GLN A 6 5.04 -25.38 -102.42
N ASN A 7 5.05 -26.70 -102.24
CA ASN A 7 5.63 -27.35 -101.07
C ASN A 7 7.14 -27.14 -100.98
N ILE A 8 7.86 -27.19 -102.11
CA ILE A 8 9.31 -26.92 -102.16
C ILE A 8 9.61 -25.47 -101.78
N ARG A 9 8.87 -24.48 -102.33
CA ARG A 9 9.06 -23.06 -101.96
C ARG A 9 8.73 -22.79 -100.49
N ALA A 10 7.69 -23.42 -99.96
CA ALA A 10 7.34 -23.34 -98.54
C ALA A 10 8.46 -23.93 -97.67
N HIS A 11 9.03 -25.07 -98.08
CA HIS A 11 10.13 -25.72 -97.37
C HIS A 11 11.41 -24.88 -97.42
N GLU A 12 11.76 -24.27 -98.55
CA GLU A 12 12.92 -23.37 -98.65
C GLU A 12 12.75 -22.08 -97.84
N SER A 13 11.53 -21.55 -97.78
CA SER A 13 11.16 -20.43 -96.92
C SER A 13 11.34 -20.78 -95.44
N GLN A 14 10.91 -21.98 -95.03
CA GLN A 14 11.13 -22.49 -93.69
C GLN A 14 12.61 -22.69 -93.38
N ILE A 15 13.39 -23.27 -94.31
CA ILE A 15 14.85 -23.43 -94.14
C ILE A 15 15.51 -22.06 -93.91
N ARG A 16 15.17 -21.05 -94.71
CA ARG A 16 15.71 -19.69 -94.56
C ARG A 16 15.39 -19.07 -93.20
N ARG A 17 14.15 -19.18 -92.73
CA ARG A 17 13.76 -18.74 -91.38
C ARG A 17 14.51 -19.48 -90.29
N THR A 18 14.69 -20.78 -90.45
CA THR A 18 15.40 -21.62 -89.46
C THR A 18 16.87 -21.23 -89.37
N VAL A 19 17.51 -20.92 -90.50
CA VAL A 19 18.90 -20.44 -90.54
C VAL A 19 19.05 -19.06 -89.92
N GLN A 20 18.12 -18.13 -90.18
CA GLN A 20 18.12 -16.81 -89.54
C GLN A 20 17.93 -16.91 -88.02
N LEU A 21 16.99 -17.71 -87.56
CA LEU A 21 16.74 -17.94 -86.14
C LEU A 21 17.97 -18.55 -85.45
N LYS A 22 18.65 -19.52 -86.10
CA LYS A 22 19.90 -20.08 -85.58
C LYS A 22 21.04 -19.07 -85.48
N ARG A 23 21.08 -18.04 -86.34
CA ARG A 23 22.10 -16.98 -86.27
C ARG A 23 21.82 -15.96 -85.18
N LEU A 24 20.54 -15.68 -84.88
CA LEU A 24 20.14 -14.71 -83.86
C LEU A 24 20.10 -15.33 -82.45
N LEU A 25 20.02 -16.66 -82.35
CA LEU A 25 20.00 -17.41 -81.09
C LEU A 25 21.12 -16.99 -80.11
N PRO A 26 22.40 -16.91 -80.52
CA PRO A 26 23.51 -16.60 -79.61
C PRO A 26 23.45 -15.17 -79.07
N GLU A 27 23.03 -14.21 -79.89
CA GLU A 27 22.86 -12.81 -79.48
C GLU A 27 21.69 -12.65 -78.51
N TYR A 28 20.62 -13.41 -78.72
CA TYR A 28 19.47 -13.45 -77.83
C TYR A 28 19.84 -14.06 -76.47
N GLU A 29 20.56 -15.18 -76.46
CA GLU A 29 21.05 -15.83 -75.24
C GLU A 29 21.97 -14.89 -74.43
N LEU A 30 22.93 -14.22 -75.08
CA LEU A 30 23.82 -13.27 -74.43
C LEU A 30 23.07 -12.05 -73.86
N THR A 31 22.03 -11.60 -74.56
CA THR A 31 21.17 -10.50 -74.09
C THR A 31 20.33 -10.93 -72.89
N GLN A 32 19.82 -12.16 -72.90
CA GLN A 32 19.06 -12.75 -71.80
C GLN A 32 19.93 -12.91 -70.55
N GLU A 33 21.16 -13.39 -70.68
CA GLU A 33 22.11 -13.48 -69.55
C GLU A 33 22.39 -12.11 -68.93
N LYS A 34 22.69 -11.09 -69.74
CA LYS A 34 22.92 -9.72 -69.26
C LYS A 34 21.71 -9.16 -68.50
N ASN A 35 20.50 -9.44 -68.98
CA ASN A 35 19.27 -9.01 -68.31
C ASN A 35 19.09 -9.76 -66.98
N LEU A 36 19.42 -11.05 -66.93
CA LEU A 36 19.41 -11.87 -65.72
C LEU A 36 20.36 -11.31 -64.65
N TYR A 37 21.59 -10.95 -65.02
CA TYR A 37 22.55 -10.33 -64.10
C TYR A 37 22.06 -8.98 -63.57
N LYS A 38 21.45 -8.14 -64.41
CA LYS A 38 20.84 -6.87 -63.97
C LYS A 38 19.70 -7.09 -62.98
N CYS A 39 18.80 -8.04 -63.28
CA CYS A 39 17.70 -8.39 -62.38
C CYS A 39 18.20 -8.93 -61.03
N LEU A 40 19.27 -9.76 -61.06
CA LEU A 40 19.89 -10.30 -59.86
C LEU A 40 20.47 -9.19 -58.98
N ALA A 41 21.21 -8.24 -59.57
CA ALA A 41 21.78 -7.11 -58.84
C ALA A 41 20.70 -6.23 -58.18
N ILE A 42 19.62 -5.94 -58.91
CA ILE A 42 18.47 -5.19 -58.36
C ILE A 42 17.82 -5.96 -57.21
N ALA A 43 17.66 -7.29 -57.33
CA ALA A 43 17.09 -8.12 -56.28
C ALA A 43 17.96 -8.13 -55.01
N THR A 44 19.28 -8.19 -55.15
CA THR A 44 20.20 -8.12 -54.00
C THR A 44 20.17 -6.75 -53.31
N ASP A 45 20.12 -5.67 -54.08
CA ASP A 45 20.03 -4.30 -53.54
C ASP A 45 18.71 -4.09 -52.78
N LEU A 46 17.60 -4.63 -53.30
CA LEU A 46 16.30 -4.61 -52.61
C LEU A 46 16.33 -5.34 -51.27
N VAL A 47 17.03 -6.48 -51.18
CA VAL A 47 17.17 -7.24 -49.92
C VAL A 47 17.97 -6.45 -48.88
N ILE A 48 19.06 -5.80 -49.31
CA ILE A 48 19.89 -4.96 -48.43
C ILE A 48 19.09 -3.74 -47.96
N TRP A 49 18.40 -3.06 -48.88
CA TRP A 49 17.57 -1.90 -48.57
C TRP A 49 16.45 -2.23 -47.58
N LYS A 50 15.76 -3.37 -47.77
CA LYS A 50 14.73 -3.84 -46.85
C LYS A 50 15.29 -4.06 -45.43
N LYS A 51 16.47 -4.67 -45.30
CA LYS A 51 17.14 -4.85 -44.00
C LYS A 51 17.48 -3.50 -43.36
N ASN A 52 18.05 -2.57 -44.13
CA ASN A 52 18.44 -1.25 -43.62
C ASN A 52 17.24 -0.44 -43.13
N ILE A 53 16.14 -0.42 -43.88
CA ILE A 53 14.90 0.24 -43.43
C ILE A 53 14.38 -0.35 -42.13
N THR A 54 14.39 -1.68 -42.00
CA THR A 54 13.94 -2.34 -40.77
C THR A 54 14.79 -1.94 -39.56
N ILE A 55 16.11 -1.87 -39.71
CA ILE A 55 17.03 -1.44 -38.65
C ILE A 55 16.80 0.02 -38.26
N ILE A 56 16.64 0.92 -39.24
CA ILE A 56 16.39 2.35 -39.00
C ILE A 56 15.09 2.53 -38.22
N ILE A 57 14.04 1.82 -38.62
CA ILE A 57 12.74 1.86 -37.95
C ILE A 57 12.88 1.36 -36.50
N LEU A 58 13.53 0.21 -36.28
CA LEU A 58 13.77 -0.34 -34.94
C LEU A 58 14.55 0.63 -34.04
N TYR A 59 15.62 1.24 -34.55
CA TYR A 59 16.42 2.19 -33.79
C TYR A 59 15.62 3.45 -33.40
N ARG A 60 14.78 3.94 -34.32
CA ARG A 60 13.91 5.09 -34.08
C ARG A 60 12.81 4.77 -33.06
N TYR A 61 12.24 3.57 -33.09
CA TYR A 61 11.31 3.13 -32.05
C TYR A 61 11.99 2.99 -30.69
N HIS A 62 13.17 2.37 -30.64
CA HIS A 62 13.91 2.17 -29.40
C HIS A 62 14.29 3.49 -28.72
N THR A 63 14.74 4.48 -29.49
CA THR A 63 15.09 5.82 -28.95
C THR A 63 13.88 6.56 -28.39
N VAL A 64 12.72 6.52 -29.08
CA VAL A 64 11.47 7.11 -28.57
C VAL A 64 10.98 6.38 -27.31
N LEU A 65 11.09 5.04 -27.31
CA LEU A 65 10.69 4.21 -26.18
C LEU A 65 11.55 4.48 -24.94
N LEU A 66 12.88 4.53 -25.08
CA LEU A 66 13.80 4.89 -23.99
C LEU A 66 13.53 6.29 -23.43
N LYS A 67 13.22 7.26 -24.29
CA LYS A 67 12.90 8.63 -23.83
C LYS A 67 11.67 8.65 -22.94
N LYS A 68 10.67 7.80 -23.21
CA LYS A 68 9.45 7.66 -22.38
C LYS A 68 9.66 6.78 -21.16
N LEU A 69 10.45 5.71 -21.25
CA LEU A 69 10.67 4.76 -20.16
C LEU A 69 11.57 5.32 -19.06
N ARG A 70 12.55 6.16 -19.39
CA ARG A 70 13.49 6.75 -18.43
C ARG A 70 12.81 7.50 -17.27
N PRO A 71 11.89 8.47 -17.50
CA PRO A 71 11.22 9.15 -16.40
C PRO A 71 10.32 8.24 -15.58
N ILE A 72 9.72 7.21 -16.20
CA ILE A 72 8.90 6.22 -15.49
C ILE A 72 9.78 5.39 -14.56
N HIS A 73 10.94 4.95 -15.02
CA HIS A 73 11.89 4.18 -14.21
C HIS A 73 12.46 5.01 -13.06
N GLN A 74 12.75 6.30 -13.29
CA GLN A 74 13.16 7.22 -12.23
C GLN A 74 12.09 7.35 -11.14
N LYS A 75 10.84 7.61 -11.53
CA LYS A 75 9.71 7.66 -10.58
C LYS A 75 9.50 6.35 -9.83
N TYR A 76 9.63 5.21 -10.51
CA TYR A 76 9.50 3.90 -9.88
C TYR A 76 10.56 3.71 -8.78
N LYS A 77 11.82 4.09 -9.08
CA LYS A 77 12.93 4.01 -8.12
C LYS A 77 12.72 4.92 -6.91
N GLU A 78 12.27 6.15 -7.14
CA GLU A 78 11.92 7.09 -6.05
C GLU A 78 10.79 6.54 -5.17
N ILE A 79 9.76 5.92 -5.77
CA ILE A 79 8.67 5.29 -5.02
C ILE A 79 9.20 4.10 -4.20
N GLU A 80 10.05 3.26 -4.79
CA GLU A 80 10.64 2.10 -4.11
C GLU A 80 11.48 2.52 -2.87
N GLU A 81 12.29 3.57 -3.00
CA GLU A 81 13.08 4.12 -1.88
C GLU A 81 12.17 4.68 -0.78
N ASN A 82 11.13 5.45 -1.14
CA ASN A 82 10.18 5.98 -0.16
C ASN A 82 9.40 4.89 0.59
N VAL A 83 8.99 3.81 -0.09
CA VAL A 83 8.31 2.67 0.55
C VAL A 83 9.24 2.00 1.57
N LYS A 84 10.51 1.75 1.21
CA LYS A 84 11.49 1.17 2.14
C LYS A 84 11.72 2.04 3.38
N GLU A 85 11.78 3.36 3.23
CA GLU A 85 11.90 4.27 4.37
C GLU A 85 10.66 4.28 5.26
N GLN A 86 9.47 4.20 4.67
CA GLN A 86 8.22 4.13 5.43
C GLN A 86 8.09 2.82 6.20
N ASP A 87 8.45 1.69 5.59
CA ASP A 87 8.46 0.38 6.24
C ASP A 87 9.41 0.36 7.45
N GLN A 88 10.61 0.95 7.33
CA GLN A 88 11.53 1.10 8.45
C GLN A 88 10.95 1.94 9.59
N LYS A 89 10.25 3.05 9.28
CA LYS A 89 9.59 3.89 10.29
C LYS A 89 8.45 3.15 10.99
N LEU A 90 7.69 2.32 10.26
CA LEU A 90 6.62 1.50 10.83
C LEU A 90 7.16 0.47 11.81
N ILE A 91 8.24 -0.24 11.46
CA ILE A 91 8.89 -1.22 12.36
C ILE A 91 9.31 -0.55 13.68
N LEU A 92 9.97 0.61 13.60
CA LEU A 92 10.39 1.35 14.80
C LEU A 92 9.22 1.85 15.65
N LEU A 93 8.11 2.24 15.02
CA LEU A 93 6.90 2.65 15.74
C LEU A 93 6.21 1.45 16.40
N ASP A 94 6.18 0.31 15.72
CA ASP A 94 5.61 -0.93 16.27
C ASP A 94 6.42 -1.42 17.47
N ASP A 95 7.74 -1.37 17.41
CA ASP A 95 8.62 -1.71 18.54
C ASP A 95 8.38 -0.77 19.75
N LYS A 96 8.29 0.54 19.50
CA LYS A 96 7.98 1.53 20.56
C LYS A 96 6.59 1.30 21.16
N ASN A 97 5.60 1.03 20.32
CA ASN A 97 4.24 0.72 20.75
C ASN A 97 4.21 -0.57 21.56
N PHE A 98 4.92 -1.61 21.13
CA PHE A 98 5.05 -2.88 21.82
C PHE A 98 5.66 -2.72 23.22
N ILE A 99 6.80 -2.03 23.33
CA ILE A 99 7.45 -1.73 24.61
C ILE A 99 6.50 -0.95 25.53
N SER A 100 5.78 0.06 24.99
CA SER A 100 4.83 0.84 25.78
C SER A 100 3.66 -0.02 26.30
N ARG A 101 3.19 -0.98 25.50
CA ARG A 101 2.12 -1.92 25.89
C ARG A 101 2.59 -2.88 26.97
N ILE A 102 3.77 -3.47 26.83
CA ILE A 102 4.36 -4.34 27.87
C ILE A 102 4.48 -3.60 29.19
N ARG A 103 5.03 -2.37 29.15
CA ARG A 103 5.21 -1.55 30.36
C ARG A 103 3.87 -1.25 31.06
N ARG A 104 2.82 -0.98 30.29
CA ARG A 104 1.46 -0.77 30.83
C ARG A 104 0.93 -2.05 31.49
N THR A 105 1.02 -3.19 30.81
CA THR A 105 0.55 -4.48 31.33
C THR A 105 1.29 -4.89 32.60
N SER A 106 2.62 -4.69 32.65
CA SER A 106 3.43 -4.93 33.86
C SER A 106 2.94 -4.12 35.05
N LYS A 107 2.72 -2.81 34.85
CA LYS A 107 2.23 -1.91 35.92
C LYS A 107 0.84 -2.32 36.43
N ILE A 108 -0.04 -2.81 35.55
CA ILE A 108 -1.36 -3.34 35.95
C ILE A 108 -1.20 -4.63 36.77
N PHE A 109 -0.28 -5.51 36.36
CA PHE A 109 -0.04 -6.77 37.05
C PHE A 109 0.55 -6.55 38.45
N GLU A 110 1.61 -5.75 38.57
CA GLU A 110 2.25 -5.40 39.85
C GLU A 110 1.25 -4.85 40.88
N THR A 111 0.25 -4.10 40.40
CA THR A 111 -0.75 -3.45 41.25
C THR A 111 -1.97 -4.32 41.57
N THR A 112 -2.03 -5.55 41.06
CA THR A 112 -3.19 -6.45 41.25
C THR A 112 -3.35 -6.87 42.71
N VAL A 113 -2.24 -7.09 43.42
CA VAL A 113 -2.25 -7.48 44.85
C VAL A 113 -2.88 -6.39 45.72
N GLU A 114 -2.51 -5.13 45.48
CA GLU A 114 -3.11 -3.98 46.17
C GLU A 114 -4.60 -3.81 45.82
N ARG A 115 -4.98 -4.06 44.56
CA ARG A 115 -6.40 -3.98 44.14
C ARG A 115 -7.24 -5.01 44.86
N GLN A 116 -6.73 -6.23 45.01
CA GLN A 116 -7.44 -7.29 45.70
C GLN A 116 -7.72 -6.95 47.18
N SER A 117 -6.76 -6.30 47.87
CA SER A 117 -6.99 -5.86 49.26
C SER A 117 -8.01 -4.72 49.37
N THR A 118 -8.02 -3.79 48.40
CA THR A 118 -8.96 -2.66 48.38
C THR A 118 -10.39 -3.02 47.93
N LEU A 119 -10.56 -4.17 47.29
CA LEU A 119 -11.85 -4.62 46.75
C LEU A 119 -12.90 -4.82 47.85
N ASN A 120 -12.47 -5.32 49.01
CA ASN A 120 -13.37 -5.57 50.14
C ASN A 120 -13.98 -4.27 50.67
N GLY A 121 -13.17 -3.21 50.82
CA GLY A 121 -13.63 -1.90 51.28
C GLY A 121 -14.54 -1.21 50.26
N THR A 122 -14.18 -1.28 48.97
CA THR A 122 -14.99 -0.67 47.90
C THR A 122 -16.32 -1.40 47.70
N CYS A 123 -16.32 -2.74 47.76
CA CYS A 123 -17.54 -3.55 47.69
C CYS A 123 -18.48 -3.29 48.87
N ALA A 124 -17.93 -3.13 50.09
CA ALA A 124 -18.72 -2.77 51.27
C ALA A 124 -19.39 -1.39 51.12
N ILE A 125 -18.69 -0.39 50.59
CA ILE A 125 -19.28 0.94 50.32
C ILE A 125 -20.34 0.85 49.23
N ALA A 126 -20.05 0.16 48.13
CA ALA A 126 -20.95 0.07 46.99
C ALA A 126 -22.24 -0.68 47.35
N SER A 127 -22.12 -1.79 48.08
CA SER A 127 -23.28 -2.55 48.58
C SER A 127 -24.09 -1.72 49.57
N ALA A 128 -23.45 -1.08 50.55
CA ALA A 128 -24.14 -0.22 51.50
C ALA A 128 -24.84 0.97 50.81
N PHE A 129 -24.20 1.54 49.78
CA PHE A 129 -24.79 2.63 49.00
C PHE A 129 -26.08 2.18 48.31
N LEU A 130 -26.04 1.01 47.67
CA LEU A 130 -27.19 0.44 46.97
C LEU A 130 -28.33 0.08 47.92
N THR A 131 -28.02 -0.51 49.07
CA THR A 131 -29.05 -1.03 50.00
C THR A 131 -29.63 0.03 50.91
N TYR A 132 -28.80 0.95 51.41
CA TYR A 132 -29.22 1.91 52.44
C TYR A 132 -29.41 3.33 51.92
N LEU A 133 -28.60 3.80 50.96
CA LEU A 133 -28.57 5.21 50.60
C LEU A 133 -29.54 5.62 49.50
N GLY A 134 -30.17 4.66 48.81
CA GLY A 134 -31.15 4.89 47.75
C GLY A 134 -32.24 5.94 48.06
N PRO A 135 -32.98 5.82 49.18
CA PRO A 135 -34.11 6.71 49.49
C PRO A 135 -33.70 8.07 50.08
N PHE A 136 -32.40 8.31 50.35
CA PHE A 136 -31.95 9.53 51.01
C PHE A 136 -31.62 10.67 50.04
N THR A 137 -31.67 11.90 50.54
CA THR A 137 -31.30 13.10 49.78
C THR A 137 -29.83 13.08 49.36
N TYR A 138 -29.50 13.81 48.29
CA TYR A 138 -28.13 13.87 47.77
C TYR A 138 -27.11 14.33 48.83
N GLY A 139 -27.47 15.33 49.64
CA GLY A 139 -26.59 15.87 50.69
C GLY A 139 -26.19 14.80 51.71
N PHE A 140 -27.17 14.01 52.17
CA PHE A 140 -26.92 12.93 53.12
C PHE A 140 -26.07 11.81 52.51
N ARG A 141 -26.36 11.40 51.26
CA ARG A 141 -25.56 10.41 50.54
C ARG A 141 -24.10 10.81 50.41
N ARG A 142 -23.86 12.07 50.04
CA ARG A 142 -22.51 12.63 49.91
C ARG A 142 -21.78 12.63 51.25
N LEU A 143 -22.41 13.13 52.32
CA LEU A 143 -21.81 13.17 53.66
C LEU A 143 -21.42 11.78 54.17
N MET A 144 -22.28 10.78 53.96
CA MET A 144 -21.98 9.39 54.31
C MET A 144 -20.82 8.82 53.49
N LEU A 145 -20.83 9.01 52.17
CA LEU A 145 -19.79 8.47 51.27
C LEU A 145 -18.42 9.15 51.44
N THR A 146 -18.36 10.45 51.75
CA THR A 146 -17.09 11.19 51.79
C THR A 146 -16.47 11.29 53.17
N VAL A 147 -17.28 11.23 54.25
CA VAL A 147 -16.79 11.47 55.63
C VAL A 147 -16.95 10.23 56.50
N HIS A 148 -18.20 9.80 56.73
CA HIS A 148 -18.46 8.80 57.78
C HIS A 148 -18.05 7.38 57.38
N TRP A 149 -18.44 6.92 56.20
CA TRP A 149 -18.19 5.54 55.80
C TRP A 149 -16.72 5.27 55.50
N ILE A 150 -16.02 6.24 54.89
CA ILE A 150 -14.58 6.14 54.67
C ILE A 150 -13.84 6.05 56.02
N LYS A 151 -14.24 6.85 57.02
CA LYS A 151 -13.66 6.79 58.36
C LYS A 151 -13.92 5.43 59.02
N CYS A 152 -15.15 4.93 59.01
CA CYS A 152 -15.49 3.63 59.62
C CYS A 152 -14.75 2.45 58.99
N ILE A 153 -14.47 2.50 57.68
CA ILE A 153 -13.75 1.42 56.99
C ILE A 153 -12.26 1.50 57.30
N ARG A 154 -11.70 2.71 57.41
CA ARG A 154 -10.33 2.93 57.87
C ARG A 154 -10.13 2.47 59.31
N ASP A 155 -11.07 2.78 60.20
CA ASP A 155 -11.02 2.36 61.62
C ASP A 155 -11.08 0.84 61.78
N ARG A 156 -11.66 0.13 60.80
CA ARG A 156 -11.69 -1.35 60.73
C ARG A 156 -10.49 -1.97 60.01
N GLY A 157 -9.50 -1.16 59.62
CA GLY A 157 -8.27 -1.64 58.97
C GLY A 157 -8.45 -2.03 57.50
N MET A 158 -9.56 -1.67 56.87
CA MET A 158 -9.79 -1.93 55.44
C MET A 158 -9.27 -0.77 54.59
N THR A 159 -8.56 -1.11 53.51
CA THR A 159 -8.04 -0.13 52.57
C THR A 159 -9.10 0.22 51.52
N ILE A 160 -9.26 1.51 51.23
CA ILE A 160 -10.08 1.99 50.11
C ILE A 160 -9.17 2.85 49.25
N VAL A 161 -9.14 2.53 47.96
CA VAL A 161 -8.42 3.30 46.95
C VAL A 161 -9.39 3.62 45.82
N PHE A 162 -9.45 4.88 45.42
CA PHE A 162 -10.15 5.30 44.22
C PHE A 162 -9.17 5.26 43.05
N ASP A 163 -9.15 4.12 42.36
CA ASP A 163 -8.27 3.88 41.23
C ASP A 163 -8.94 4.27 39.91
N GLN A 164 -8.23 5.02 39.06
CA GLN A 164 -8.65 5.30 37.69
C GLN A 164 -7.64 4.71 36.70
N ILE A 165 -8.13 3.87 35.79
CA ILE A 165 -7.32 3.33 34.69
C ILE A 165 -7.54 4.21 33.46
N SER A 166 -6.56 5.06 33.13
CA SER A 166 -6.57 5.87 31.91
C SER A 166 -5.88 5.14 30.76
N SER A 167 -6.50 5.12 29.58
CA SER A 167 -5.92 4.53 28.36
C SER A 167 -4.59 5.19 27.93
N ILE A 168 -4.38 6.46 28.32
CA ILE A 168 -3.22 7.27 27.93
C ILE A 168 -2.15 7.29 29.03
N LYS A 169 -2.55 7.43 30.31
CA LYS A 169 -1.63 7.66 31.45
C LYS A 169 -1.36 6.41 32.31
N GLY A 170 -2.08 5.31 32.09
CA GLY A 170 -2.03 4.13 32.96
C GLY A 170 -2.79 4.32 34.28
N ARG A 171 -2.37 3.60 35.33
CA ARG A 171 -2.97 3.67 36.68
C ARG A 171 -2.72 5.02 37.33
N ILE A 172 -3.80 5.73 37.69
CA ILE A 172 -3.78 6.95 38.49
C ILE A 172 -4.48 6.62 39.81
N ILE A 173 -3.71 6.63 40.89
CA ILE A 173 -4.20 6.36 42.23
C ILE A 173 -4.53 7.71 42.87
N ASN A 174 -5.82 8.00 43.03
CA ASN A 174 -6.26 9.18 43.77
C ASN A 174 -6.56 8.76 45.21
N TRP A 175 -5.71 9.19 46.13
CA TRP A 175 -5.84 8.91 47.57
C TRP A 175 -6.89 9.79 48.26
N GLN A 176 -7.36 10.85 47.60
CA GLN A 176 -8.34 11.81 48.13
C GLN A 176 -9.46 12.05 47.13
N LEU A 177 -10.70 11.97 47.60
CA LEU A 177 -11.71 12.94 47.19
C LEU A 177 -11.32 14.21 47.94
N ASP A 178 -10.77 15.20 47.23
CA ASP A 178 -10.45 16.47 47.86
C ASP A 178 -11.70 16.96 48.62
N PRO A 179 -11.62 17.24 49.93
CA PRO A 179 -12.72 17.92 50.58
C PRO A 179 -12.87 19.24 49.84
N VAL A 180 -14.03 19.44 49.21
CA VAL A 180 -14.39 20.74 48.64
C VAL A 180 -14.15 21.77 49.73
N LYS A 181 -13.16 22.64 49.49
CA LYS A 181 -12.84 23.76 50.38
C LYS A 181 -14.14 24.46 50.78
N GLU A 182 -14.26 24.66 52.08
CA GLU A 182 -15.28 25.36 52.83
C GLU A 182 -16.16 26.32 52.00
N ASN A 183 -17.39 25.91 51.73
CA ASN A 183 -18.53 26.84 51.59
C ASN A 183 -19.60 26.55 52.66
N LEU A 184 -19.23 25.86 53.75
CA LEU A 184 -20.14 25.53 54.86
C LEU A 184 -20.47 26.73 55.76
N LEU A 185 -19.86 27.90 55.54
CA LEU A 185 -20.21 29.14 56.27
C LEU A 185 -21.51 29.81 55.75
N GLN A 186 -22.08 29.38 54.61
CA GLN A 186 -23.35 29.95 54.14
C GLN A 186 -24.59 29.16 54.55
N VAL A 187 -24.48 27.86 54.85
CA VAL A 187 -25.65 27.04 55.21
C VAL A 187 -26.03 27.20 56.68
N ASN A 188 -25.06 27.43 57.58
CA ASN A 188 -25.32 27.62 59.01
C ASN A 188 -25.97 28.97 59.38
N LYS A 189 -26.15 29.90 58.43
CA LYS A 189 -26.94 31.12 58.66
C LYS A 189 -28.44 30.94 58.39
N ILE A 190 -28.86 29.88 57.71
CA ILE A 190 -30.28 29.66 57.38
C ILE A 190 -31.00 28.83 58.46
N PHE A 191 -30.28 28.07 59.29
CA PHE A 191 -30.87 27.20 60.32
C PHE A 191 -30.96 27.81 61.74
N ILE A 192 -30.66 29.10 61.92
CA ILE A 192 -30.82 29.82 63.21
C ILE A 192 -32.07 30.73 63.22
N LEU A 193 -32.90 30.72 62.16
CA LEU A 193 -34.05 31.62 62.03
C LEU A 193 -35.41 30.96 61.74
N ILE A 194 -35.57 29.66 62.06
CA ILE A 194 -36.89 29.00 62.16
C ILE A 194 -36.85 28.11 63.41
#